data_AF-K3W534-F1
#
_entry.id   AF-K3W534-F1
#
_cell.length_a   1.000
_cell.length_b   1.000
_cell.length_c   1.000
_cell.angle_alpha   90.00
_cell.angle_beta   90.00
_cell.angle_gamma   90.00
#
_symmetry.space_group_name_H-M   'P 1'
#
loop_
_entity.id
_entity.type
_entity.pdbx_description
1 polymer ?
#
loop_
_entity_poly.entity_id
_entity_poly.type
_entity_poly.pdbx_seq_one_letter_code
_entity_poly.pdbx_strand_id
1 'polypeptide(L)'
;MSTLTSADFGELKRPTTRVHAPPGGGSNWSFGSDAPAAPQQRGKRSAFAQSGDVDMAPAPAAPVTTPAPAAVPAATPAAMQHPTGALRVALVKTKADAEIVDIMLQNAWEKLQQNPQVSSETFTVSNLDELPYAANKLTQYGGFDAVIVFGFLNASNPLFNVLSTSLTKSFIDISVKNSKPVIRGVFIGEPRVASVKAKGGYGGEFADGIESLIQLGN
;
A
#
# COMPACT_ATOMS: atom_id res chain seq x y z
N MET A 1 -40.61 72.40 20.62
CA MET A 1 -40.58 72.91 19.23
C MET A 1 -39.21 72.65 18.65
N SER A 2 -39.17 72.37 17.34
CA SER A 2 -38.04 72.33 16.42
C SER A 2 -37.22 71.03 16.28
N THR A 3 -37.27 70.57 15.03
CA THR A 3 -36.70 69.42 14.32
C THR A 3 -35.37 69.76 13.63
N LEU A 4 -34.73 68.71 13.06
CA LEU A 4 -33.59 68.69 12.09
C LEU A 4 -32.20 68.62 12.74
N THR A 5 -31.19 67.86 12.31
CA THR A 5 -30.93 67.03 11.10
C THR A 5 -29.62 66.26 11.38
N SER A 6 -29.56 64.95 11.12
CA SER A 6 -28.93 64.32 9.94
C SER A 6 -27.40 64.22 9.99
N ALA A 7 -26.95 62.96 9.83
CA ALA A 7 -25.66 62.49 9.33
C ALA A 7 -24.42 62.68 10.22
N ASP A 8 -24.13 61.68 11.07
CA ASP A 8 -22.81 61.03 11.10
C ASP A 8 -22.86 59.73 11.91
N PHE A 9 -23.44 58.67 11.33
CA PHE A 9 -23.29 57.31 11.86
C PHE A 9 -22.36 56.57 10.92
N GLY A 10 -21.08 56.57 11.32
CA GLY A 10 -19.99 55.86 10.67
C GLY A 10 -20.39 54.46 10.24
N GLU A 11 -20.20 54.24 8.95
CA GLU A 11 -20.18 52.99 8.20
C GLU A 11 -19.99 51.72 9.06
N LEU A 12 -21.10 51.15 9.53
CA LEU A 12 -21.14 49.72 9.83
C LEU A 12 -21.04 48.97 8.50
N LYS A 13 -19.80 48.61 8.17
CA LYS A 13 -19.42 47.61 7.15
C LYS A 13 -20.32 46.38 7.29
N ARG A 14 -21.32 46.31 6.42
CA ARG A 14 -22.11 45.11 6.18
C ARG A 14 -21.14 44.03 5.65
N PRO A 15 -21.05 42.84 6.26
CA PRO A 15 -20.25 41.77 5.70
C PRO A 15 -20.89 41.36 4.36
N THR A 16 -20.21 41.65 3.25
CA THR A 16 -20.59 41.19 1.93
C THR A 16 -20.23 39.72 1.82
N THR A 17 -21.14 38.83 2.22
CA THR A 17 -21.04 37.41 1.89
C THR A 17 -21.31 37.24 0.40
N ARG A 18 -20.33 37.60 -0.44
CA ARG A 18 -20.33 37.19 -1.84
C ARG A 18 -19.72 35.79 -1.86
N VAL A 19 -20.61 34.80 -1.80
CA VAL A 19 -20.29 33.38 -2.01
C VAL A 19 -19.56 33.27 -3.34
N HIS A 20 -18.24 33.07 -3.29
CA HIS A 20 -17.48 32.65 -4.46
C HIS A 20 -17.96 31.24 -4.80
N ALA A 21 -18.70 31.11 -5.90
CA ALA A 21 -18.94 29.82 -6.50
C ALA A 21 -17.57 29.17 -6.75
N PRO A 22 -17.37 27.89 -6.35
CA PRO A 22 -16.16 27.18 -6.73
C PRO A 22 -16.08 27.16 -8.27
N PRO A 23 -14.88 27.27 -8.87
CA PRO A 23 -14.72 27.17 -10.31
C PRO A 23 -15.16 25.76 -10.78
N GLY A 24 -16.44 25.65 -11.13
CA GLY A 24 -17.03 24.52 -11.81
C GLY A 24 -17.08 24.82 -13.30
N GLY A 25 -16.32 24.07 -14.08
CA GLY A 25 -16.39 24.10 -15.53
C GLY A 25 -15.48 23.05 -16.17
N GLY A 26 -16.07 21.98 -16.71
CA GLY A 26 -15.46 21.30 -17.86
C GLY A 26 -15.64 19.78 -18.04
N SER A 27 -16.09 19.00 -17.05
CA SER A 27 -16.09 17.54 -17.21
C SER A 27 -17.42 17.00 -17.75
N ASN A 28 -17.45 16.69 -19.05
CA ASN A 28 -18.53 15.97 -19.71
C ASN A 28 -18.43 14.47 -19.39
N TRP A 29 -19.46 13.89 -18.79
CA TRP A 29 -19.60 12.44 -18.64
C TRP A 29 -20.24 11.87 -19.92
N SER A 30 -19.61 10.88 -20.57
CA SER A 30 -20.23 10.10 -21.65
C SER A 30 -20.57 8.69 -21.14
N PHE A 31 -21.87 8.39 -21.02
CA PHE A 31 -22.41 7.04 -20.87
C PHE A 31 -23.03 6.64 -22.21
N GLY A 32 -22.54 5.57 -22.83
CA GLY A 32 -23.10 5.06 -24.08
C GLY A 32 -22.25 3.94 -24.65
N SER A 33 -22.91 2.82 -24.91
CA SER A 33 -22.40 1.46 -25.11
C SER A 33 -22.11 1.07 -26.57
N ASP A 34 -21.30 0.01 -26.68
CA ASP A 34 -21.15 -1.00 -27.75
C ASP A 34 -20.33 -0.68 -29.03
N ALA A 35 -19.54 -1.67 -29.43
CA ALA A 35 -18.29 -1.63 -30.24
C ALA A 35 -18.48 -1.69 -31.79
N PRO A 36 -17.45 -2.01 -32.60
CA PRO A 36 -16.08 -1.47 -32.76
C PRO A 36 -15.83 -0.90 -34.19
N ALA A 37 -14.80 -0.06 -34.38
CA ALA A 37 -14.20 0.15 -35.71
C ALA A 37 -12.74 0.66 -35.64
N ALA A 38 -11.80 -0.20 -36.07
CA ALA A 38 -10.49 0.17 -36.65
C ALA A 38 -10.65 0.08 -38.18
N PRO A 39 -9.88 0.79 -39.05
CA PRO A 39 -8.40 0.77 -39.05
C PRO A 39 -7.70 2.07 -39.54
N GLN A 40 -6.37 2.16 -39.37
CA GLN A 40 -5.44 2.42 -40.49
C GLN A 40 -3.96 2.38 -40.06
N GLN A 41 -3.24 1.37 -40.55
CA GLN A 41 -1.78 1.31 -40.63
C GLN A 41 -1.30 2.17 -41.81
N ARG A 42 -0.20 2.90 -41.62
CA ARG A 42 0.62 3.40 -42.74
C ARG A 42 2.08 3.05 -42.51
N GLY A 43 2.53 1.99 -43.19
CA GLY A 43 3.92 1.58 -43.21
C GLY A 43 4.80 2.50 -44.04
N LYS A 44 6.10 2.49 -43.74
CA LYS A 44 7.16 2.71 -44.73
C LYS A 44 8.29 1.71 -44.49
N ARG A 45 8.46 0.84 -45.47
CA ARG A 45 9.63 -0.01 -45.70
C ARG A 45 10.75 0.88 -46.26
N SER A 46 12.00 0.60 -45.90
CA SER A 46 13.15 0.92 -46.75
C SER A 46 14.08 -0.28 -46.73
N ALA A 47 14.01 -1.04 -47.83
CA ALA A 47 15.03 -2.00 -48.21
C ALA A 47 16.11 -1.26 -48.99
N PHE A 48 17.38 -1.55 -48.71
CA PHE A 48 18.45 -1.39 -49.68
C PHE A 48 19.29 -2.67 -49.65
N ALA A 49 19.32 -3.34 -50.80
CA ALA A 49 20.14 -4.48 -51.14
C ALA A 49 21.20 -4.03 -52.16
N GLN A 50 22.39 -4.61 -52.08
CA GLN A 50 23.33 -4.86 -53.20
C GLN A 50 24.49 -5.72 -52.64
N SER A 51 24.59 -7.00 -53.03
CA SER A 51 25.37 -7.57 -54.15
C SER A 51 26.89 -7.56 -53.89
N GLY A 52 27.71 -8.60 -54.09
CA GLY A 52 27.54 -9.90 -54.74
C GLY A 52 28.78 -10.79 -54.51
N ASP A 53 28.79 -11.93 -55.19
CA ASP A 53 29.62 -13.15 -55.09
C ASP A 53 31.16 -12.98 -55.08
N VAL A 54 31.92 -13.94 -54.49
CA VAL A 54 32.74 -14.96 -55.20
C VAL A 54 33.20 -16.11 -54.27
N ASP A 55 33.12 -17.35 -54.78
CA ASP A 55 33.66 -18.63 -54.28
C ASP A 55 35.16 -18.67 -53.91
N MET A 56 35.53 -19.44 -52.87
CA MET A 56 36.58 -20.49 -52.89
C MET A 56 36.73 -21.17 -51.50
N ALA A 57 36.58 -22.50 -51.41
CA ALA A 57 37.02 -23.33 -50.28
C ALA A 57 38.39 -23.97 -50.60
N PRO A 58 39.25 -24.38 -49.63
CA PRO A 58 38.97 -25.56 -48.79
C PRO A 58 39.39 -25.44 -47.30
N ALA A 59 38.84 -26.36 -46.49
CA ALA A 59 39.06 -26.59 -45.04
C ALA A 59 40.45 -27.21 -44.72
N PRO A 60 40.82 -27.60 -43.46
CA PRO A 60 40.11 -27.51 -42.18
C PRO A 60 40.97 -27.04 -40.97
N ALA A 61 40.35 -26.45 -39.95
CA ALA A 61 40.93 -26.40 -38.60
C ALA A 61 39.81 -26.58 -37.56
N ALA A 62 40.08 -27.42 -36.57
CA ALA A 62 39.13 -28.09 -35.70
C ALA A 62 38.20 -27.16 -34.88
N PRO A 63 36.93 -27.54 -34.65
CA PRO A 63 36.08 -26.84 -33.71
C PRO A 63 36.44 -27.27 -32.27
N VAL A 64 36.99 -26.33 -31.51
CA VAL A 64 37.00 -26.41 -30.04
C VAL A 64 35.56 -26.21 -29.56
N THR A 65 34.90 -27.31 -29.23
CA THR A 65 33.61 -27.35 -28.55
C THR A 65 33.79 -26.87 -27.11
N THR A 66 33.34 -25.64 -26.82
CA THR A 66 33.02 -25.23 -25.46
C THR A 66 31.62 -25.72 -25.15
N PRO A 67 31.39 -26.53 -24.09
CA PRO A 67 30.05 -26.89 -23.69
C PRO A 67 29.33 -25.68 -23.10
N ALA A 68 28.11 -25.44 -23.57
CA ALA A 68 27.18 -24.49 -22.99
C ALA A 68 27.00 -24.74 -21.48
N PRO A 69 26.96 -23.69 -20.64
CA PRO A 69 26.58 -23.87 -19.25
C PRO A 69 25.12 -24.31 -19.19
N ALA A 70 24.91 -25.48 -18.60
CA ALA A 70 23.61 -26.04 -18.32
C ALA A 70 22.73 -25.01 -17.62
N ALA A 71 21.56 -24.76 -18.19
CA ALA A 71 20.51 -23.99 -17.54
C ALA A 71 20.15 -24.69 -16.23
N VAL A 72 20.54 -24.08 -15.11
CA VAL A 72 19.94 -24.33 -13.80
C VAL A 72 18.45 -24.06 -13.94
N PRO A 73 17.55 -25.03 -13.75
CA PRO A 73 16.14 -24.74 -13.69
C PRO A 73 15.92 -23.84 -12.47
N ALA A 74 15.45 -22.62 -12.75
CA ALA A 74 14.97 -21.70 -11.73
C ALA A 74 13.91 -22.44 -10.91
N ALA A 75 14.24 -22.72 -9.66
CA ALA A 75 13.27 -23.22 -8.70
C ALA A 75 12.15 -22.18 -8.59
N THR A 76 11.00 -22.50 -9.19
CA THR A 76 9.72 -21.85 -8.88
C THR A 76 9.59 -21.83 -7.35
N PRO A 77 9.44 -20.67 -6.69
CA PRO A 77 9.17 -20.63 -5.27
C PRO A 77 7.90 -21.45 -5.04
N ALA A 78 8.05 -22.54 -4.30
CA ALA A 78 6.95 -23.40 -3.91
C ALA A 78 5.89 -22.51 -3.27
N ALA A 79 4.74 -22.37 -3.95
CA ALA A 79 3.55 -21.82 -3.35
C ALA A 79 3.29 -22.66 -2.10
N MET A 80 3.52 -22.08 -0.92
CA MET A 80 3.24 -22.74 0.33
C MET A 80 1.73 -22.97 0.39
N GLN A 81 1.32 -24.18 0.03
CA GLN A 81 -0.05 -24.65 0.17
C GLN A 81 -0.30 -24.84 1.66
N HIS A 82 -0.97 -23.86 2.26
CA HIS A 82 -1.35 -23.86 3.66
C HIS A 82 -2.76 -24.43 3.83
N PRO A 83 -3.05 -25.05 4.99
CA PRO A 83 -4.26 -25.82 5.20
C PRO A 83 -5.52 -24.99 4.93
N THR A 84 -6.28 -25.44 3.95
CA THR A 84 -7.58 -24.95 3.52
C THR A 84 -8.56 -25.00 4.69
N GLY A 85 -8.65 -23.93 5.48
CA GLY A 85 -9.62 -23.82 6.57
C GLY A 85 -9.24 -22.89 7.73
N ALA A 86 -7.95 -22.55 7.90
CA ALA A 86 -7.50 -21.60 8.92
C ALA A 86 -7.19 -20.24 8.29
N LEU A 87 -7.78 -19.17 8.86
CA LEU A 87 -7.51 -17.79 8.45
C LEU A 87 -6.07 -17.44 8.81
N ARG A 88 -5.28 -16.95 7.84
CA ARG A 88 -3.86 -16.61 8.05
C ARG A 88 -3.70 -15.11 8.20
N VAL A 89 -3.18 -14.69 9.34
CA VAL A 89 -2.94 -13.28 9.67
C VAL A 89 -1.43 -13.05 9.81
N ALA A 90 -0.89 -12.11 9.04
CA ALA A 90 0.49 -11.67 9.24
C ALA A 90 0.54 -10.51 10.22
N LEU A 91 1.38 -10.60 11.25
CA LEU A 91 1.71 -9.53 12.17
C LEU A 91 3.06 -8.95 11.78
N VAL A 92 3.14 -7.67 11.49
CA VAL A 92 4.41 -7.02 11.12
C VAL A 92 4.76 -5.99 12.19
N LYS A 93 5.96 -6.05 12.76
CA LYS A 93 6.43 -5.05 13.72
C LYS A 93 7.67 -4.30 13.25
N THR A 94 7.83 -3.07 13.72
CA THR A 94 9.09 -2.33 13.60
C THR A 94 10.08 -2.73 14.69
N LYS A 95 11.37 -2.75 14.35
CA LYS A 95 12.47 -2.86 15.32
C LYS A 95 12.68 -1.54 16.08
N ALA A 96 12.36 -0.41 15.45
CA ALA A 96 12.27 0.88 16.13
C ALA A 96 11.22 0.83 17.25
N ASP A 97 11.58 1.35 18.43
CA ASP A 97 10.73 1.43 19.61
C ASP A 97 10.15 0.07 20.08
N ALA A 98 10.98 -0.98 19.97
CA ALA A 98 10.61 -2.37 20.27
C ALA A 98 9.93 -2.55 21.64
N GLU A 99 10.33 -1.81 22.67
CA GLU A 99 9.70 -1.91 24.00
C GLU A 99 8.19 -1.66 23.98
N ILE A 100 7.72 -0.71 23.16
CA ILE A 100 6.29 -0.39 23.04
C ILE A 100 5.64 -1.32 22.02
N VAL A 101 6.29 -1.51 20.88
CA VAL A 101 5.76 -2.27 19.75
C VAL A 101 5.61 -3.76 20.07
N ASP A 102 6.55 -4.34 20.81
CA ASP A 102 6.50 -5.74 21.22
C ASP A 102 5.34 -6.01 22.18
N ILE A 103 5.04 -5.09 23.10
CA ILE A 103 3.88 -5.21 23.98
C ILE A 103 2.58 -5.15 23.16
N MET A 104 2.46 -4.20 22.22
CA MET A 104 1.28 -4.11 21.35
C MET A 104 1.08 -5.37 20.51
N LEU A 105 2.16 -5.91 19.94
CA LEU A 105 2.12 -7.15 19.17
C LEU A 105 1.73 -8.33 20.04
N GLN A 106 2.28 -8.44 21.26
CA GLN A 106 1.94 -9.50 22.20
C GLN A 106 0.45 -9.47 22.55
N ASN A 107 -0.11 -8.29 22.84
CA ASN A 107 -1.55 -8.14 23.12
C ASN A 107 -2.42 -8.58 21.94
N ALA A 108 -2.01 -8.26 20.71
CA ALA A 108 -2.72 -8.69 19.50
C ALA A 108 -2.61 -10.20 19.30
N TRP A 109 -1.42 -10.76 19.49
CA TRP A 109 -1.17 -12.19 19.35
C TRP A 109 -1.97 -13.01 20.35
N GLU A 110 -2.01 -12.60 21.63
CA GLU A 110 -2.81 -13.25 22.67
C GLU A 110 -4.30 -13.29 22.30
N LYS A 111 -4.81 -12.23 21.67
CA LYS A 111 -6.18 -12.17 21.17
C LYS A 111 -6.41 -13.11 19.99
N LEU A 112 -5.49 -13.15 19.02
CA LEU A 112 -5.61 -14.07 17.88
C LEU A 112 -5.53 -15.54 18.32
N GLN A 113 -4.73 -15.84 19.35
CA GLN A 113 -4.62 -17.21 19.89
C GLN A 113 -5.89 -17.72 20.57
N GLN A 114 -6.78 -16.83 21.02
CA GLN A 114 -8.08 -17.22 21.56
C GLN A 114 -8.98 -17.83 20.47
N ASN A 115 -8.71 -17.53 19.20
CA ASN A 115 -9.47 -18.01 18.06
C ASN A 115 -8.74 -19.20 17.38
N PRO A 116 -9.20 -20.45 17.54
CA PRO A 116 -8.50 -21.63 17.01
C PRO A 116 -8.48 -21.71 15.48
N GLN A 117 -9.31 -20.90 14.80
CA GLN A 117 -9.36 -20.82 13.34
C GLN A 117 -8.33 -19.84 12.76
N VAL A 118 -7.60 -19.09 13.59
CA VAL A 118 -6.65 -18.07 13.13
C VAL A 118 -5.21 -18.53 13.34
N SER A 119 -4.42 -18.54 12.28
CA SER A 119 -2.98 -18.75 12.32
C SER A 119 -2.26 -17.42 12.15
N SER A 120 -1.47 -17.02 13.16
CA SER A 120 -0.71 -15.77 13.14
C SER A 120 0.78 -16.01 12.91
N GLU A 121 1.40 -15.28 11.98
CA GLU A 121 2.85 -15.31 11.75
C GLU A 121 3.45 -13.92 11.93
N THR A 122 4.61 -13.80 12.59
CA THR A 122 5.23 -12.51 12.91
C THR A 122 6.43 -12.19 12.02
N PHE A 123 6.45 -10.98 11.47
CA PHE A 123 7.52 -10.42 10.65
C PHE A 123 8.07 -9.16 11.29
N THR A 124 9.36 -8.91 11.12
CA THR A 124 10.03 -7.71 11.67
C THR A 124 10.66 -6.90 10.54
N VAL A 125 10.44 -5.59 10.55
CA VAL A 125 11.07 -4.61 9.67
C VAL A 125 11.93 -3.65 10.47
N SER A 126 12.87 -2.96 9.83
CA SER A 126 13.79 -2.06 10.54
C SER A 126 13.08 -0.79 10.98
N ASN A 127 12.35 -0.17 10.05
CA ASN A 127 11.80 1.18 10.21
C ASN A 127 10.30 1.23 9.90
N LEU A 128 9.66 2.32 10.33
CA LEU A 128 8.23 2.56 10.10
C LEU A 128 7.87 2.67 8.61
N ASP A 129 8.76 3.26 7.80
CA ASP A 129 8.55 3.48 6.37
C ASP A 129 8.62 2.18 5.54
N GLU A 130 9.17 1.11 6.12
CA GLU A 130 9.24 -0.22 5.50
C GLU A 130 7.94 -1.02 5.68
N LEU A 131 7.07 -0.62 6.63
CA LEU A 131 5.82 -1.33 6.92
C LEU A 131 4.88 -1.42 5.69
N PRO A 132 4.65 -0.35 4.89
CA PRO A 132 3.80 -0.47 3.70
C PRO A 132 4.37 -1.45 2.68
N TYR A 133 5.69 -1.45 2.48
CA TYR A 133 6.32 -2.40 1.56
C TYR A 133 6.16 -3.84 2.04
N ALA A 134 6.40 -4.10 3.33
CA ALA A 134 6.20 -5.42 3.93
C ALA A 134 4.74 -5.86 3.85
N ALA A 135 3.78 -4.99 4.20
CA ALA A 135 2.35 -5.29 4.12
C ALA A 135 1.92 -5.64 2.69
N ASN A 136 2.41 -4.88 1.70
CA ASN A 136 2.12 -5.16 0.29
C ASN A 136 2.71 -6.51 -0.18
N LYS A 137 3.94 -6.83 0.23
CA LYS A 137 4.57 -8.13 -0.08
C LYS A 137 3.80 -9.29 0.54
N LEU A 138 3.39 -9.17 1.80
CA LEU A 138 2.69 -10.23 2.53
C LEU A 138 1.27 -10.45 2.01
N THR A 139 0.54 -9.39 1.69
CA THR A 139 -0.80 -9.49 1.11
C THR A 139 -0.78 -10.08 -0.31
N GLN A 140 0.19 -9.71 -1.15
CA GLN A 140 0.29 -10.21 -2.53
C GLN A 140 0.86 -11.63 -2.64
N TYR A 141 1.96 -11.92 -1.93
CA TYR A 141 2.74 -13.14 -2.14
C TYR A 141 2.83 -14.07 -0.92
N GLY A 142 2.48 -13.58 0.28
CA GLY A 142 2.64 -14.34 1.51
C GLY A 142 1.54 -15.38 1.77
N GLY A 143 0.46 -15.37 0.98
CA GLY A 143 -0.67 -16.27 1.21
C GLY A 143 -1.36 -16.03 2.55
N PHE A 144 -1.37 -14.76 3.01
CA PHE A 144 -2.12 -14.31 4.18
C PHE A 144 -3.44 -13.70 3.74
N ASP A 145 -4.47 -13.87 4.56
CA ASP A 145 -5.81 -13.32 4.34
C ASP A 145 -5.91 -11.89 4.89
N ALA A 146 -5.16 -11.58 5.95
CA ALA A 146 -5.05 -10.24 6.52
C ALA A 146 -3.63 -9.92 6.98
N VAL A 147 -3.34 -8.62 7.12
CA VAL A 147 -2.08 -8.13 7.70
C VAL A 147 -2.36 -7.08 8.76
N ILE A 148 -1.77 -7.23 9.95
CA ILE A 148 -1.76 -6.21 11.00
C ILE A 148 -0.34 -5.67 11.12
N VAL A 149 -0.18 -4.36 10.98
CA VAL A 149 1.12 -3.69 11.12
C VAL A 149 1.19 -2.95 12.45
N PHE A 150 2.28 -3.12 13.19
CA PHE A 150 2.57 -2.48 14.45
C PHE A 150 3.78 -1.58 14.32
N GLY A 151 3.64 -0.37 14.84
CA GLY A 151 4.73 0.59 14.88
C GLY A 151 4.41 1.73 15.82
N PHE A 152 5.41 2.57 16.05
CA PHE A 152 5.28 3.78 16.84
C PHE A 152 5.72 4.98 16.01
N LEU A 153 4.92 6.03 16.02
CA LEU A 153 5.21 7.29 15.38
C LEU A 153 5.17 8.40 16.44
N ASN A 154 6.36 8.89 16.77
CA ASN A 154 6.51 9.96 17.75
C ASN A 154 5.94 11.28 17.20
N ALA A 155 5.04 11.92 17.95
CA ALA A 155 4.44 13.21 17.60
C ALA A 155 5.48 14.35 17.50
N SER A 156 6.62 14.22 18.18
CA SER A 156 7.72 15.19 18.12
C SER A 156 8.60 15.05 16.88
N ASN A 157 8.35 14.05 16.01
CA ASN A 157 9.13 13.89 14.77
C ASN A 157 8.84 15.07 13.82
N PRO A 158 9.86 15.74 13.26
CA PRO A 158 9.67 16.86 12.32
C PRO A 158 8.81 16.51 11.09
N LEU A 159 8.83 15.25 10.68
CA LEU A 159 8.08 14.73 9.52
C LEU A 159 6.75 14.09 9.91
N PHE A 160 6.32 14.22 11.18
CA PHE A 160 5.16 13.54 11.73
C PHE A 160 3.89 13.64 10.84
N ASN A 161 3.55 14.84 10.39
CA ASN A 161 2.34 15.07 9.58
C ASN A 161 2.41 14.39 8.21
N VAL A 162 3.58 14.41 7.58
CA VAL A 162 3.80 13.78 6.27
C VAL A 162 3.81 12.27 6.41
N LEU A 163 4.52 11.74 7.40
CA LEU A 163 4.60 10.30 7.66
C LEU A 163 3.25 9.70 8.05
N SER A 164 2.54 10.30 9.00
CA SER A 164 1.23 9.81 9.45
C SER A 164 0.20 9.74 8.32
N THR A 165 0.14 10.77 7.48
CA THR A 165 -0.76 10.82 6.33
C THR A 165 -0.34 9.84 5.24
N SER A 166 0.96 9.79 4.91
CA SER A 166 1.48 8.92 3.86
C SER A 166 1.33 7.44 4.21
N LEU A 167 1.60 7.05 5.47
CA LEU A 167 1.41 5.68 5.95
C LEU A 167 -0.05 5.28 5.92
N THR A 168 -0.94 6.14 6.44
CA THR A 168 -2.39 5.88 6.42
C THR A 168 -2.89 5.65 5.00
N LYS A 169 -2.53 6.55 4.08
CA LYS A 169 -2.88 6.41 2.67
C LYS A 169 -2.32 5.13 2.06
N SER A 170 -1.05 4.82 2.32
CA SER A 170 -0.39 3.63 1.75
C SER A 170 -1.07 2.34 2.20
N PHE A 171 -1.42 2.19 3.48
CA PHE A 171 -2.10 0.98 3.96
C PHE A 171 -3.50 0.83 3.38
N ILE A 172 -4.26 1.92 3.25
CA ILE A 172 -5.57 1.91 2.60
C ILE A 172 -5.42 1.50 1.13
N ASP A 173 -4.50 2.13 0.40
CA ASP A 173 -4.27 1.84 -1.02
C ASP A 173 -3.85 0.37 -1.22
N ILE A 174 -2.99 -0.18 -0.35
CA ILE A 174 -2.58 -1.60 -0.38
C ILE A 174 -3.77 -2.52 -0.10
N SER A 175 -4.59 -2.18 0.90
CA SER A 175 -5.74 -3.00 1.29
C SER A 175 -6.76 -3.10 0.15
N VAL A 176 -7.08 -1.96 -0.48
CA VAL A 176 -8.00 -1.90 -1.62
C VAL A 176 -7.40 -2.58 -2.85
N LYS A 177 -6.10 -2.37 -3.13
CA LYS A 177 -5.42 -2.95 -4.30
C LYS A 177 -5.40 -4.48 -4.25
N ASN A 178 -5.15 -5.05 -3.08
CA ASN A 178 -4.98 -6.49 -2.91
C ASN A 178 -6.26 -7.19 -2.43
N SER A 179 -7.38 -6.45 -2.28
CA SER A 179 -8.66 -6.93 -1.74
C SER A 179 -8.51 -7.69 -0.41
N LYS A 180 -7.59 -7.24 0.45
CA LYS A 180 -7.27 -7.88 1.73
C LYS A 180 -7.17 -6.83 2.82
N PRO A 181 -7.75 -7.05 4.02
CA PRO A 181 -7.67 -6.08 5.10
C PRO A 181 -6.22 -5.88 5.57
N VAL A 182 -5.80 -4.61 5.59
CA VAL A 182 -4.53 -4.18 6.18
C VAL A 182 -4.82 -3.28 7.37
N ILE A 183 -4.63 -3.81 8.57
CA ILE A 183 -4.96 -3.14 9.82
C ILE A 183 -3.75 -2.34 10.32
N ARG A 184 -3.97 -1.04 10.54
CA ARG A 184 -2.93 -0.10 10.98
C ARG A 184 -2.88 0.01 12.51
N GLY A 185 -2.09 -0.84 13.15
CA GLY A 185 -1.74 -0.78 14.57
C GLY A 185 -0.56 0.16 14.87
N VAL A 186 -0.52 1.34 14.25
CA VAL A 186 0.55 2.33 14.49
C VAL A 186 0.11 3.34 15.54
N PHE A 187 0.78 3.33 16.69
CA PHE A 187 0.51 4.32 17.74
C PHE A 187 1.12 5.67 17.37
N ILE A 188 0.33 6.73 17.50
CA ILE A 188 0.74 8.11 17.28
C ILE A 188 0.72 8.84 18.62
N GLY A 189 1.85 9.43 19.01
CA GLY A 189 1.88 10.27 20.21
C GLY A 189 3.22 10.26 20.92
N GLU A 190 3.18 10.54 22.22
CA GLU A 190 4.37 10.49 23.08
C GLU A 190 4.71 9.05 23.51
N PRO A 191 6.00 8.70 23.66
CA PRO A 191 6.41 7.35 24.06
C PRO A 191 5.84 6.91 25.41
N ARG A 192 5.72 7.83 26.38
CA ARG A 192 5.17 7.53 27.72
C ARG A 192 3.70 7.12 27.65
N VAL A 193 2.90 7.86 26.88
CA VAL A 193 1.48 7.56 26.66
C VAL A 193 1.33 6.23 25.93
N ALA A 194 2.16 6.00 24.91
CA ALA A 194 2.18 4.75 24.15
C ALA A 194 2.47 3.54 25.04
N SER A 195 3.47 3.65 25.94
CA SER A 195 3.83 2.58 26.87
C SER A 195 2.69 2.27 27.85
N VAL A 196 2.03 3.28 28.42
CA VAL A 196 0.90 3.08 29.33
C VAL A 196 -0.28 2.42 28.61
N LYS A 197 -0.61 2.88 27.40
CA LYS A 197 -1.70 2.28 26.61
C LYS A 197 -1.38 0.86 26.17
N ALA A 198 -0.16 0.59 25.71
CA ALA A 198 0.28 -0.76 25.34
C ALA A 198 0.17 -1.71 26.54
N LYS A 199 0.62 -1.30 27.73
CA LYS A 199 0.44 -2.09 28.96
C LYS A 199 -1.03 -2.26 29.37
N GLY A 200 -1.89 -1.35 28.96
CA GLY A 200 -3.34 -1.43 29.15
C GLY A 200 -4.07 -2.33 28.13
N GLY A 201 -3.37 -3.04 27.26
CA GLY A 201 -3.95 -3.95 26.27
C GLY A 201 -4.12 -3.36 24.87
N TYR A 202 -3.67 -2.11 24.64
CA TYR A 202 -3.65 -1.53 23.29
C TYR A 202 -2.79 -2.39 22.37
N GLY A 203 -3.28 -2.69 21.17
CA GLY A 203 -2.73 -3.75 20.32
C GLY A 203 -3.73 -4.88 20.12
N GLY A 204 -4.37 -5.34 21.21
CA GLY A 204 -5.38 -6.40 21.18
C GLY A 204 -6.63 -6.03 20.39
N GLU A 205 -7.02 -4.76 20.42
CA GLU A 205 -8.17 -4.23 19.67
C GLU A 205 -8.02 -4.33 18.14
N PHE A 206 -6.79 -4.38 17.61
CA PHE A 206 -6.56 -4.53 16.17
C PHE A 206 -6.75 -5.97 15.68
N ALA A 207 -6.63 -6.93 16.60
CA ALA A 207 -6.93 -8.32 16.33
C ALA A 207 -8.43 -8.62 16.48
N ASP A 208 -9.17 -7.76 17.18
CA ASP A 208 -10.60 -7.95 17.43
C ASP A 208 -11.41 -7.78 16.15
N GLY A 209 -12.32 -8.72 15.87
CA GLY A 209 -13.16 -8.70 14.68
C GLY A 209 -12.44 -8.88 13.34
N ILE A 210 -11.16 -9.28 13.33
CA ILE A 210 -10.40 -9.49 12.09
C ILE A 210 -11.02 -10.60 11.23
N GLU A 211 -11.62 -11.64 11.84
CA GLU A 211 -12.31 -12.69 11.10
C GLU A 211 -13.46 -12.14 10.25
N SER A 212 -14.18 -11.13 10.75
CA SER A 212 -15.32 -10.54 10.06
C SER A 212 -14.87 -9.78 8.81
N LEU A 213 -13.75 -9.06 8.92
CA LEU A 213 -13.14 -8.37 7.77
C LEU A 213 -12.61 -9.34 6.73
N ILE A 214 -12.00 -10.45 7.16
CA ILE A 214 -11.52 -11.49 6.24
C ILE A 214 -12.69 -12.17 5.51
N GLN A 215 -13.77 -12.49 6.23
CA GLN A 215 -14.96 -13.12 5.64
C GLN A 215 -15.69 -12.24 4.63
N LEU A 216 -15.60 -10.90 4.75
CA LEU A 216 -16.18 -9.98 3.76
C LEU A 216 -15.40 -9.95 2.44
N GLY A 217 -14.11 -10.30 2.47
CA GLY A 217 -13.25 -10.28 1.28
C GLY A 217 -13.19 -11.58 0.49
N ASN A 218 -13.71 -12.68 1.07
CA ASN A 218 -13.77 -14.03 0.48
C ASN A 218 -15.12 -14.28 -0.20
#